data_AF-A0AAJ1TSP1-F1
#
_entry.id   AF-A0AAJ1TSP1-F1
#
_cell.length_a   1.000
_cell.length_b   1.000
_cell.length_c   1.000
_cell.angle_alpha   90.00
_cell.angle_beta   90.00
_cell.angle_gamma   90.00
#
_symmetry.space_group_name_H-M   'P 1'
#
loop_
_entity.id
_entity.type
_entity.pdbx_description
1 polymer ?
#
loop_
_entity_poly.entity_id
_entity_poly.type
_entity_poly.pdbx_seq_one_letter_code
_entity_poly.pdbx_strand_id
1 'polypeptide(L)'
;MMTLPRVAPEPGDRPAGRPARTQSAKTKIAEVVVVCTKCAKRQGLRPREIRALLKGAAKQAVKDGLLTGRTKLCIVESGCLGPCPKRAVAVATGASLAEGRVVLLDPDAAPQEALAAVLRPVLPRRRAPEFGPNTSLAAVPPAESPPAA
;
A
#
# COMPACT_ATOMS: atom_id res chain seq x y z
N MET A 1 8.79 52.12 45.27
CA MET A 1 9.58 51.07 44.60
C MET A 1 8.62 49.93 44.28
N MET A 2 8.08 49.87 43.06
CA MET A 2 7.10 48.85 42.66
C MET A 2 7.84 47.72 41.94
N THR A 3 7.88 46.54 42.56
CA THR A 3 8.46 45.33 41.98
C THR A 3 7.51 44.78 40.91
N LEU A 4 7.94 44.75 39.65
CA LEU A 4 7.15 44.11 38.59
C LEU A 4 7.12 42.59 38.81
N PRO A 5 5.97 41.93 38.63
CA PRO A 5 5.88 40.47 38.74
C PRO A 5 6.68 39.79 37.63
N ARG A 6 7.44 38.75 37.99
CA ARG A 6 8.13 37.87 37.04
C ARG A 6 7.08 37.12 36.22
N VAL A 7 7.02 37.40 34.93
CA VAL A 7 6.28 36.61 33.94
C VAL A 7 6.93 35.24 33.85
N ALA A 8 6.14 34.18 34.06
CA ALA A 8 6.58 32.80 33.85
C ALA A 8 6.82 32.54 32.35
N PRO A 9 7.84 31.75 31.96
CA PRO A 9 8.02 31.39 30.56
C PRO A 9 6.88 30.48 30.09
N GLU A 10 6.22 30.90 29.00
CA GLU A 10 5.18 30.18 28.28
C GLU A 10 5.64 28.76 27.87
N PRO A 11 4.76 27.74 27.89
CA PRO A 11 5.10 26.37 27.49
C PRO A 11 5.14 26.26 25.95
N GLY A 12 6.14 26.90 25.33
CA GLY A 12 6.19 27.11 23.88
C GLY A 12 7.39 26.51 23.15
N ASP A 13 8.38 25.94 23.84
CA ASP A 13 9.59 25.45 23.18
C ASP A 13 10.10 24.16 23.82
N ARG A 14 9.48 23.03 23.47
CA ARG A 14 10.16 21.73 23.60
C ARG A 14 11.07 21.61 22.38
N PRO A 15 12.42 21.62 22.54
CA PRO A 15 13.30 21.44 21.40
C PRO A 15 12.98 20.09 20.77
N ALA A 16 12.66 20.10 19.48
CA ALA A 16 12.45 18.89 18.68
C ALA A 16 13.58 17.91 18.99
N GLY A 17 13.24 16.78 19.62
CA GLY A 17 14.23 15.82 20.10
C GLY A 17 15.20 15.45 18.98
N ARG A 18 16.50 15.53 19.27
CA ARG A 18 17.57 15.14 18.33
C ARG A 18 17.19 13.78 17.71
N PRO A 19 17.15 13.65 16.37
CA PRO A 19 16.76 12.38 15.75
C PRO A 19 17.69 11.28 16.24
N ALA A 20 17.11 10.14 16.62
CA ALA A 20 17.87 8.98 17.06
C ALA A 20 18.92 8.62 16.01
N ARG A 21 20.14 8.27 16.44
CA ARG A 21 21.18 7.79 15.52
C ARG A 21 20.71 6.46 14.92
N THR A 22 20.25 6.49 13.67
CA THR A 22 19.82 5.29 12.95
C THR A 22 20.98 4.69 12.17
N GLN A 23 21.08 3.36 12.17
CA GLN A 23 21.97 2.61 11.31
C GLN A 23 21.12 1.73 10.39
N SER A 24 21.52 1.58 9.13
CA SER A 24 20.84 0.74 8.15
C SER A 24 21.81 -0.28 7.55
N ALA A 25 21.28 -1.43 7.12
CA ALA A 25 22.03 -2.49 6.49
C ALA A 25 21.46 -2.80 5.10
N LYS A 26 22.31 -3.27 4.18
CA LYS A 26 21.87 -3.69 2.84
C LYS A 26 20.99 -4.93 2.94
N THR A 27 19.80 -4.87 2.35
CA THR A 27 18.91 -6.03 2.19
C THR A 27 18.85 -6.48 0.72
N LYS A 28 18.62 -7.78 0.52
CA LYS A 28 18.36 -8.38 -0.80
C LYS A 28 16.86 -8.40 -1.14
N ILE A 29 16.00 -7.96 -0.22
CA ILE A 29 14.56 -7.88 -0.42
C ILE A 29 14.28 -6.72 -1.38
N ALA A 30 13.52 -7.01 -2.44
CA ALA A 30 13.12 -6.02 -3.42
C ALA A 30 11.92 -5.21 -2.92
N GLU A 31 10.93 -5.90 -2.35
CA GLU A 31 9.69 -5.30 -1.84
C GLU A 31 9.06 -6.23 -0.79
N VAL A 32 8.31 -5.65 0.14
CA VAL A 32 7.45 -6.37 1.08
C VAL A 32 6.02 -6.32 0.57
N VAL A 33 5.42 -7.49 0.37
CA VAL A 33 4.05 -7.66 -0.09
C VAL A 33 3.22 -8.22 1.05
N VAL A 34 2.25 -7.44 1.51
CA VAL A 34 1.34 -7.78 2.60
C VAL A 34 0.03 -8.30 2.01
N VAL A 35 -0.39 -9.50 2.40
CA VAL A 35 -1.59 -10.17 1.88
C VAL A 35 -2.65 -10.29 2.96
N CYS A 36 -3.89 -9.92 2.65
CA CYS A 36 -5.04 -10.08 3.55
C CYS A 36 -5.47 -11.56 3.63
N THR A 37 -5.25 -12.19 4.78
CA THR A 37 -5.61 -13.60 5.01
C THR A 37 -7.12 -13.84 4.99
N LYS A 38 -7.93 -12.83 5.36
CA LYS A 38 -9.39 -12.91 5.32
C LYS A 38 -9.90 -12.98 3.89
N CYS A 39 -9.36 -12.16 2.99
CA CYS A 39 -9.74 -12.19 1.58
C CYS A 39 -9.28 -13.50 0.93
N ALA A 40 -8.04 -13.94 1.20
CA ALA A 40 -7.52 -15.22 0.71
C ALA A 40 -8.44 -16.40 1.06
N LYS A 41 -8.83 -16.52 2.34
CA LYS A 41 -9.77 -17.56 2.81
C LYS A 41 -11.13 -17.45 2.11
N ARG A 42 -11.63 -16.23 1.90
CA ARG A 42 -12.91 -15.99 1.23
C ARG A 42 -12.90 -16.38 -0.24
N GLN A 43 -11.75 -16.29 -0.90
CA GLN A 43 -11.54 -16.79 -2.27
C GLN A 43 -11.22 -18.29 -2.32
N GLY A 44 -11.25 -19.00 -1.18
CA GLY A 44 -10.87 -20.41 -1.13
C GLY A 44 -9.37 -20.68 -1.32
N LEU A 45 -8.54 -19.62 -1.33
CA LEU A 45 -7.11 -19.73 -1.56
C LEU A 45 -6.35 -20.05 -0.28
N ARG A 46 -5.44 -21.01 -0.39
CA ARG A 46 -4.47 -21.31 0.68
C ARG A 46 -3.37 -20.25 0.66
N PRO A 47 -2.83 -19.85 1.82
CA PRO A 47 -1.74 -18.86 1.87
C PRO A 47 -0.51 -19.27 1.03
N ARG A 48 -0.28 -20.58 0.89
CA ARG A 48 0.79 -21.13 0.05
C ARG A 48 0.59 -20.87 -1.45
N GLU A 49 -0.66 -20.86 -1.93
CA GLU A 49 -0.98 -20.64 -3.34
C GLU A 49 -0.72 -19.19 -3.74
N ILE A 50 -1.14 -18.23 -2.91
CA ILE A 50 -0.85 -16.81 -3.14
C ILE A 50 0.65 -16.54 -3.10
N ARG A 51 1.36 -17.14 -2.13
CA ARG A 51 2.83 -17.05 -2.06
C ARG A 51 3.49 -17.64 -3.31
N ALA A 52 2.98 -18.76 -3.83
CA ALA A 52 3.51 -19.41 -5.02
C ALA A 52 3.24 -18.56 -6.28
N LEU A 53 2.03 -18.03 -6.42
CA LEU A 53 1.63 -17.14 -7.52
C LEU A 53 2.55 -15.91 -7.57
N LEU A 54 2.66 -15.17 -6.46
CA LEU A 54 3.48 -13.96 -6.40
C LEU A 54 4.97 -14.23 -6.60
N LYS A 55 5.50 -15.33 -6.05
CA LYS A 55 6.90 -15.71 -6.28
C LYS A 55 7.15 -16.20 -7.71
N GLY A 56 6.22 -16.93 -8.29
CA GLY A 56 6.28 -17.41 -9.68
C GLY A 56 6.31 -16.25 -10.64
N ALA A 57 5.39 -15.30 -10.44
CA ALA A 57 5.35 -14.07 -11.21
C ALA A 57 6.65 -13.27 -11.06
N ALA A 58 7.16 -13.08 -9.83
CA ALA A 58 8.42 -12.38 -9.61
C ALA A 58 9.60 -13.04 -10.34
N LYS A 59 9.70 -14.37 -10.32
CA LYS A 59 10.72 -15.10 -11.07
C LYS A 59 10.57 -14.89 -12.57
N GLN A 60 9.34 -14.86 -13.07
CA GLN A 60 9.07 -14.68 -14.49
C GLN A 60 9.42 -13.26 -14.94
N ALA A 61 9.04 -12.23 -14.18
CA ALA A 61 9.41 -10.85 -14.47
C ALA A 61 10.92 -10.60 -14.47
N VAL A 62 11.69 -11.40 -13.72
CA VAL A 62 13.16 -11.38 -13.78
C VAL A 62 13.68 -11.99 -15.08
N LYS A 63 13.09 -13.12 -15.52
CA LYS A 63 13.43 -13.73 -16.81
C LYS A 63 13.09 -12.80 -17.97
N ASP A 64 11.96 -12.09 -17.87
CA ASP A 64 11.48 -11.15 -18.88
C ASP A 64 12.27 -9.82 -18.85
N GLY A 65 13.28 -9.68 -17.97
CA GLY A 65 14.13 -8.48 -17.87
C GLY A 65 13.47 -7.26 -17.23
N LEU A 66 12.24 -7.39 -16.73
CA LEU A 66 11.46 -6.31 -16.12
C LEU A 66 11.97 -5.92 -14.72
N LEU A 67 12.67 -6.84 -14.05
CA LEU A 67 13.28 -6.63 -12.75
C LEU A 67 14.80 -6.88 -12.81
N THR A 68 15.59 -5.82 -12.66
CA THR A 68 17.05 -5.89 -12.63
C THR A 68 17.57 -6.11 -11.21
N GLY A 69 18.14 -7.29 -10.96
CA GLY A 69 19.05 -7.55 -9.84
C GLY A 69 18.47 -7.83 -8.44
N ARG A 70 17.30 -7.30 -8.06
CA ARG A 70 16.66 -7.59 -6.76
C ARG A 70 15.32 -8.29 -6.96
N THR A 71 15.26 -9.55 -6.57
CA THR A 71 14.18 -10.46 -6.99
C THR A 71 13.38 -11.05 -5.84
N LYS A 72 13.83 -10.82 -4.60
CA LYS A 72 13.23 -11.46 -3.44
C LYS A 72 12.08 -10.62 -2.91
N LEU A 73 10.86 -11.03 -3.22
CA LEU A 73 9.66 -10.54 -2.54
C LEU A 73 9.58 -11.15 -1.14
N CYS A 74 9.39 -10.29 -0.14
CA CYS A 74 9.03 -10.72 1.20
C CYS A 74 7.50 -10.71 1.30
N ILE A 75 6.88 -11.89 1.27
CA ILE A 75 5.42 -12.00 1.35
C ILE A 75 5.02 -12.26 2.80
N VAL A 76 4.25 -11.33 3.35
CA VAL A 76 3.78 -11.34 4.74
C VAL A 76 2.27 -11.47 4.74
N GLU A 77 1.75 -12.33 5.59
CA GLU A 77 0.33 -12.49 5.82
C GLU A 77 -0.14 -11.52 6.91
N SER A 78 -1.28 -10.89 6.69
CA SER A 78 -1.87 -9.92 7.62
C SER A 78 -3.35 -10.17 7.84
N GLY A 79 -3.91 -9.45 8.81
CA GLY A 79 -5.35 -9.40 9.07
C GLY A 79 -6.11 -8.65 7.98
N CYS A 80 -7.15 -7.91 8.37
CA CYS A 80 -7.93 -7.12 7.42
C CYS A 80 -7.13 -5.89 6.98
N LEU A 81 -7.12 -5.59 5.67
CA LEU A 81 -6.52 -4.37 5.12
C LEU A 81 -7.55 -3.23 4.92
N GLY A 82 -8.81 -3.44 5.32
CA GLY A 82 -9.91 -2.49 5.13
C GLY A 82 -10.91 -3.00 4.09
N PRO A 83 -10.60 -2.93 2.78
CA PRO A 83 -11.51 -3.39 1.75
C PRO A 83 -11.55 -4.92 1.69
N CYS A 84 -12.76 -5.49 1.71
CA CYS A 84 -13.03 -6.91 1.55
C CYS A 84 -13.86 -7.15 0.26
N PRO A 85 -13.23 -7.11 -0.92
CA PRO A 85 -13.93 -7.32 -2.18
C PRO A 85 -14.45 -8.76 -2.34
N LYS A 86 -15.54 -8.93 -3.09
CA LYS A 86 -16.19 -10.24 -3.26
C LYS A 86 -15.37 -11.23 -4.10
N ARG A 87 -14.65 -10.75 -5.12
CA ARG A 87 -13.91 -11.55 -6.12
C ARG A 87 -12.42 -11.22 -6.21
N ALA A 88 -11.85 -10.56 -5.20
CA ALA A 88 -10.44 -10.19 -5.21
C ALA A 88 -9.81 -10.42 -3.84
N VAL A 89 -8.48 -10.39 -3.82
CA VAL A 89 -7.64 -10.45 -2.62
C VAL A 89 -6.99 -9.09 -2.40
N ALA A 90 -7.22 -8.49 -1.24
CA ALA A 90 -6.52 -7.27 -0.86
C ALA A 90 -5.04 -7.55 -0.59
N VAL A 91 -4.17 -6.83 -1.29
CA VAL A 91 -2.71 -6.91 -1.20
C VAL A 91 -2.15 -5.49 -1.10
N ALA A 92 -1.07 -5.29 -0.35
CA ALA A 92 -0.43 -3.99 -0.24
C ALA A 92 1.09 -4.09 -0.25
N THR A 93 1.77 -3.05 -0.70
CA THR A 93 3.22 -2.89 -0.63
C THR A 93 3.59 -1.71 0.27
N GLY A 94 4.87 -1.57 0.62
CA GLY A 94 5.31 -0.39 1.38
C GLY A 94 4.96 0.91 0.66
N ALA A 95 5.16 0.95 -0.66
CA ALA A 95 4.80 2.09 -1.50
C ALA A 95 3.28 2.34 -1.53
N SER A 96 2.45 1.30 -1.72
CA SER A 96 0.99 1.49 -1.79
C SER A 96 0.43 1.99 -0.45
N LEU A 97 0.93 1.45 0.67
CA LEU A 97 0.49 1.87 2.00
C LEU A 97 0.94 3.29 2.34
N ALA A 98 2.13 3.71 1.91
CA ALA A 98 2.60 5.09 2.08
C ALA A 98 1.67 6.09 1.37
N GLU A 99 0.98 5.66 0.31
CA GLU A 99 -0.03 6.44 -0.41
C GLU A 99 -1.47 6.23 0.11
N GLY A 100 -1.65 5.46 1.19
CA GLY A 100 -2.97 5.16 1.75
C GLY A 100 -3.82 4.22 0.87
N ARG A 101 -3.17 3.41 0.01
CA ARG A 101 -3.85 2.57 -0.99
C ARG A 101 -3.54 1.08 -0.82
N VAL A 102 -4.55 0.29 -1.17
CA VAL A 102 -4.49 -1.18 -1.20
C VAL A 102 -4.79 -1.63 -2.61
N VAL A 103 -4.00 -2.58 -3.11
CA VAL A 103 -4.18 -3.20 -4.43
C VAL A 103 -5.17 -4.35 -4.32
N LEU A 104 -6.16 -4.39 -5.20
CA LEU A 104 -7.09 -5.51 -5.29
C LEU A 104 -6.58 -6.47 -6.36
N LEU A 105 -6.09 -7.61 -5.92
CA LEU A 105 -5.57 -8.64 -6.79
C LEU A 105 -6.68 -9.61 -7.18
N ASP A 106 -6.94 -9.77 -8.48
CA ASP A 106 -7.77 -10.86 -8.97
C ASP A 106 -6.98 -12.19 -8.86
N PRO A 107 -7.47 -13.18 -8.11
CA PRO A 107 -6.78 -14.46 -7.96
C PRO A 107 -6.70 -15.27 -9.27
N ASP A 108 -7.59 -15.00 -10.23
CA ASP A 108 -7.63 -15.68 -11.53
C ASP A 108 -6.80 -14.96 -12.60
N ALA A 109 -6.22 -13.80 -12.29
CA ALA A 109 -5.39 -13.04 -13.22
C ALA A 109 -4.08 -13.76 -13.57
N ALA A 110 -3.55 -13.47 -14.76
CA ALA A 110 -2.27 -14.01 -15.18
C ALA A 110 -1.15 -13.58 -14.22
N PRO A 111 -0.17 -14.45 -13.91
CA PRO A 111 0.89 -14.14 -12.94
C PRO A 111 1.62 -12.81 -13.21
N GLN A 112 1.93 -12.49 -14.47
CA GLN A 112 2.56 -11.21 -14.81
C GLN A 112 1.67 -10.00 -14.48
N GLU A 113 0.37 -10.08 -14.74
CA GLU A 113 -0.58 -9.00 -14.46
C GLU A 113 -0.73 -8.80 -12.95
N ALA A 114 -0.80 -9.91 -12.21
CA ALA A 114 -0.81 -9.91 -10.75
C ALA A 114 0.42 -9.21 -10.16
N LEU A 115 1.61 -9.50 -10.69
CA LEU A 115 2.84 -8.87 -10.22
C LEU A 115 2.95 -7.42 -10.66
N ALA A 116 2.55 -7.08 -11.89
CA ALA A 116 2.53 -5.70 -12.35
C ALA A 116 1.64 -4.84 -11.44
N ALA A 117 0.46 -5.34 -11.09
CA ALA A 117 -0.46 -4.67 -10.16
C ALA A 117 0.17 -4.45 -8.76
N VAL A 118 1.01 -5.37 -8.29
CA VAL A 118 1.66 -5.27 -6.97
C VAL A 118 2.90 -4.37 -7.00
N LEU A 119 3.75 -4.47 -8.02
CA LEU A 119 5.05 -3.78 -8.09
C LEU A 119 4.97 -2.37 -8.68
N ARG A 120 4.03 -2.16 -9.60
CA ARG A 120 3.73 -0.86 -10.19
C ARG A 120 2.22 -0.74 -10.25
N PRO A 121 1.55 -0.60 -9.09
CA PRO A 121 0.12 -0.32 -9.12
C PRO A 121 -0.11 0.87 -10.04
N VAL A 122 -0.96 0.69 -11.06
CA VAL A 122 -1.42 1.80 -11.87
C VAL A 122 -2.32 2.62 -10.96
N LEU A 123 -1.69 3.51 -10.22
CA LEU A 123 -2.33 4.41 -9.31
C LEU A 123 -3.03 5.44 -10.20
N PRO A 124 -4.36 5.62 -10.09
CA PRO A 124 -5.02 6.70 -10.82
C PRO A 124 -4.26 8.01 -10.52
N ARG A 125 -3.85 8.70 -11.60
CA ARG A 125 -3.12 9.98 -11.55
C ARG A 125 -3.93 11.07 -10.86
N ARG A 126 -5.26 10.95 -10.90
CA ARG A 126 -6.15 11.70 -10.01
C ARG A 126 -6.16 11.01 -8.65
N ARG A 127 -6.06 11.79 -7.56
CA ARG A 127 -6.61 11.36 -6.27
C ARG A 127 -8.06 10.99 -6.56
N ALA A 128 -8.34 9.69 -6.67
CA ALA A 128 -9.72 9.24 -6.71
C ALA A 128 -10.42 9.89 -5.51
N PRO A 129 -11.65 10.43 -5.67
CA PRO A 129 -12.39 10.96 -4.54
C PRO A 129 -12.37 9.92 -3.42
N GLU A 130 -12.09 10.34 -2.20
CA GLU A 130 -12.19 9.43 -1.06
C GLU A 130 -13.65 8.99 -0.92
N PHE A 131 -13.98 7.85 -1.50
CA PHE A 131 -15.25 7.17 -1.29
C PHE A 131 -15.18 6.51 0.09
N GLY A 132 -15.33 7.35 1.12
CA GLY A 132 -15.66 6.88 2.45
C GLY A 132 -17.09 6.31 2.46
N PRO A 133 -17.44 5.49 3.46
CA PRO A 133 -18.79 4.91 3.59
C PRO A 133 -19.90 5.96 3.71
N ASN A 134 -19.55 7.24 3.92
CA ASN A 134 -20.48 8.37 4.07
C ASN A 134 -20.33 9.44 2.97
N THR A 135 -19.54 9.21 1.91
CA THR A 135 -19.38 10.21 0.83
C THR A 135 -20.62 10.19 -0.08
N SER A 136 -21.34 11.32 -0.15
CA SER A 136 -22.55 11.43 -0.97
C SER A 136 -22.19 11.47 -2.46
N LEU A 137 -22.88 10.65 -3.27
CA LEU A 137 -22.69 10.56 -4.72
C LEU A 137 -22.92 11.90 -5.45
N ALA A 138 -23.66 12.83 -4.85
CA ALA A 138 -23.97 14.15 -5.41
C ALA A 138 -22.83 15.18 -5.28
N ALA A 139 -21.75 14.88 -4.56
CA ALA A 139 -20.60 15.77 -4.42
C ALA A 139 -19.62 15.72 -5.61
N VAL A 140 -19.88 14.88 -6.61
CA VAL A 140 -19.05 14.79 -7.82
C VAL A 140 -19.56 15.81 -8.85
N PRO A 141 -18.78 16.84 -9.23
CA PRO A 141 -19.20 17.79 -10.24
C PRO A 141 -19.29 17.11 -11.63
N PRO A 142 -20.29 17.45 -12.46
CA PRO A 142 -20.59 16.78 -13.74
C PRO A 142 -19.54 16.97 -14.86
N ALA A 143 -18.45 17.69 -14.59
CA ALA A 143 -17.31 17.82 -15.51
C ALA A 143 -16.41 16.57 -15.54
N GLU A 144 -16.74 15.54 -14.75
CA GLU A 144 -15.93 14.33 -14.56
C GLU A 144 -16.62 13.06 -15.09
N SER A 145 -17.40 13.17 -16.16
CA SER A 145 -17.79 12.02 -16.98
C SER A 145 -16.65 11.61 -17.92
N PRO A 146 -16.31 10.32 -18.05
CA PRO A 146 -15.39 9.89 -19.11
C PRO A 146 -16.04 10.17 -20.48
N PRO A 147 -15.25 10.42 -21.55
CA PRO A 147 -15.82 10.48 -22.88
C PRO A 147 -16.51 9.14 -23.18
N ALA A 148 -17.74 9.21 -23.68
CA ALA A 148 -18.39 8.05 -24.25
C ALA A 148 -17.57 7.61 -25.47
N ALA A 149 -17.21 6.31 -25.46
CA ALA A 149 -16.62 5.47 -26.51
C ALA A 149 -16.02 6.15 -27.75
#